data_AF-A0A8X8ZM47-F1
#
_entry.id   AF-A0A8X8ZM47-F1
#
_cell.length_a   1.000
_cell.length_b   1.000
_cell.length_c   1.000
_cell.angle_alpha   90.00
_cell.angle_beta   90.00
_cell.angle_gamma   90.00
#
_symmetry.space_group_name_H-M   'P 1'
#
loop_
_entity.id
_entity.type
_entity.pdbx_description
1 polymer ?
#
loop_
_entity_poly.entity_id
_entity_poly.type
_entity_poly.pdbx_seq_one_letter_code
_entity_poly.pdbx_strand_id
1 'polypeptide(L)'
;MLRKLFLLLALLLGLVGAARPHIRHSQKISKLTGDALVEAACHGVGGNEADCISTLQAATPNQKAEANALAFFTLKFVENHAENITESIQKVNADSDVDPQLQSALTDCLDQYESLDDLIEDANDGVGARNYPDAQKFIMAALSSVDLCTSQLKNSNFEEKTDCEDEESVEMARDLTKYVVLHKQLLSAALNILTID
;
A
#
# COMPACT_ATOMS: atom_id res chain seq x y z
N MET A 1 1.73 60.27 12.45
CA MET A 1 2.20 59.39 11.34
C MET A 1 3.24 58.35 11.78
N LEU A 2 3.15 57.80 13.01
CA LEU A 2 4.14 56.83 13.53
C LEU A 2 3.61 55.40 13.71
N ARG A 3 2.32 55.15 13.41
CA ARG A 3 1.68 53.82 13.57
C ARG A 3 1.75 52.92 12.34
N LYS A 4 2.12 53.45 11.17
CA LYS A 4 2.20 52.67 9.91
C LYS A 4 3.60 52.07 9.65
N LEU A 5 4.63 52.47 10.40
CA LEU A 5 6.00 52.01 10.16
C LEU A 5 6.34 50.69 10.89
N PHE A 6 5.56 50.28 11.89
CA PHE A 6 5.81 49.04 12.63
C PHE A 6 5.26 47.78 11.95
N LEU A 7 4.34 47.91 11.00
CA LEU A 7 3.74 46.76 10.30
C LEU A 7 4.59 46.25 9.12
N LEU A 8 5.60 47.00 8.67
CA LEU A 8 6.45 46.61 7.53
C LEU A 8 7.72 45.84 7.95
N LEU A 9 8.09 45.84 9.24
CA LEU A 9 9.28 45.10 9.70
C LEU A 9 9.01 43.64 10.12
N ALA A 10 7.75 43.25 10.31
CA ALA A 10 7.39 41.89 10.72
C ALA A 10 7.30 40.88 9.55
N LEU A 11 7.40 41.35 8.30
CA LEU A 11 7.24 40.49 7.11
C LEU A 11 8.56 39.95 6.53
N LEU A 12 9.71 40.22 7.15
CA LEU A 12 11.04 39.84 6.61
C LEU A 12 11.78 38.76 7.41
N LEU A 13 11.18 38.14 8.43
CA LEU A 13 11.87 37.15 9.29
C LEU A 13 11.22 35.75 9.33
N GLY A 14 10.30 35.45 8.41
CA GLY A 14 9.51 34.20 8.43
C GLY A 14 9.94 33.07 7.48
N LEU A 15 11.13 33.12 6.88
CA LEU A 15 11.62 32.08 5.96
C LEU A 15 12.95 31.47 6.46
N VAL A 16 12.92 30.88 7.64
CA VAL A 16 13.83 29.77 7.94
C VAL A 16 12.96 28.52 7.89
N GLY A 17 12.73 28.03 6.67
CA GLY A 17 12.21 26.69 6.48
C GLY A 17 13.16 25.76 7.22
N ALA A 18 12.66 25.11 8.27
CA ALA A 18 13.33 23.97 8.87
C ALA A 18 13.49 22.94 7.75
N ALA A 19 14.70 22.87 7.19
CA ALA A 19 15.10 21.76 6.35
C ALA A 19 14.96 20.52 7.22
N ARG A 20 13.84 19.80 7.06
CA ARG A 20 13.68 18.45 7.58
C ARG A 20 14.88 17.67 7.04
N PRO A 21 15.65 16.97 7.88
CA PRO A 21 16.71 16.12 7.38
C PRO A 21 16.02 15.03 6.57
N HIS A 22 16.07 15.14 5.24
CA HIS A 22 15.81 14.01 4.37
C HIS A 22 16.89 12.98 4.71
N ILE A 23 16.46 11.94 5.42
CA ILE A 23 17.28 10.80 5.79
C ILE A 23 17.84 10.24 4.48
N ARG A 24 19.18 10.23 4.36
CA ARG A 24 19.96 9.57 3.30
C ARG A 24 19.80 8.04 3.37
N HIS A 25 18.59 7.53 3.15
CA HIS A 25 18.32 6.08 3.13
C HIS A 25 18.38 5.48 1.71
N SER A 26 18.17 6.32 0.69
CA SER A 26 17.98 5.95 -0.73
C SER A 26 19.18 5.21 -1.37
N GLN A 27 20.41 5.62 -1.08
CA GLN A 27 21.61 5.02 -1.69
C GLN A 27 21.99 3.60 -1.20
N LYS A 28 21.29 3.03 -0.22
CA LYS A 28 21.73 1.80 0.45
C LYS A 28 21.06 0.53 -0.09
N ILE A 29 19.80 0.61 -0.52
CA ILE A 29 18.98 -0.59 -0.78
C ILE A 29 19.41 -1.33 -2.06
N SER A 30 19.77 -0.61 -3.13
CA SER A 30 20.18 -1.23 -4.41
C SER A 30 21.45 -2.09 -4.34
N LYS A 31 22.21 -1.99 -3.25
CA LYS A 31 23.42 -2.81 -3.00
C LYS A 31 23.15 -4.00 -2.08
N LEU A 32 21.95 -4.09 -1.50
CA LEU A 32 21.56 -5.19 -0.64
C LEU A 32 21.09 -6.36 -1.50
N THR A 33 21.24 -7.56 -0.95
CA THR A 33 20.79 -8.82 -1.55
C THR A 33 20.30 -9.74 -0.45
N GLY A 34 19.56 -10.78 -0.82
CA GLY A 34 19.08 -11.79 0.13
C GLY A 34 18.17 -11.19 1.19
N ASP A 35 18.31 -11.68 2.42
CA ASP A 35 17.45 -11.29 3.53
C ASP A 35 17.63 -9.81 3.92
N ALA A 36 18.82 -9.25 3.77
CA ALA A 36 19.07 -7.83 4.04
C ALA A 36 18.29 -6.91 3.09
N LEU A 37 18.09 -7.33 1.84
CA LEU A 37 17.25 -6.60 0.88
C LEU A 37 15.77 -6.69 1.28
N VAL A 38 15.31 -7.86 1.71
CA VAL A 38 13.94 -8.08 2.19
C VAL A 38 13.64 -7.22 3.43
N GLU A 39 14.51 -7.27 4.43
CA GLU A 39 14.38 -6.47 5.66
C GLU A 39 14.33 -4.98 5.35
N ALA A 40 15.20 -4.49 4.46
CA ALA A 40 15.21 -3.09 4.06
C ALA A 40 13.95 -2.69 3.27
N ALA A 41 13.44 -3.57 2.41
CA ALA A 41 12.20 -3.34 1.67
C ALA A 41 11.00 -3.20 2.61
N CYS A 42 10.87 -4.11 3.57
CA CYS A 42 9.75 -4.12 4.52
C CYS A 42 9.89 -3.11 5.66
N HIS A 43 11.05 -2.47 5.83
CA HIS A 43 11.25 -1.54 6.93
C HIS A 43 10.26 -0.36 6.88
N GLY A 44 9.50 -0.18 7.95
CA GLY A 44 8.61 0.98 8.11
C GLY A 44 7.34 0.93 7.26
N VAL A 45 6.98 -0.23 6.68
CA VAL A 45 5.75 -0.38 5.88
C VAL A 45 4.46 -0.38 6.73
N GLY A 46 4.57 -0.41 8.06
CA GLY A 46 3.45 -0.26 8.99
C GLY A 46 3.28 -1.44 9.95
N GLY A 47 2.04 -1.64 10.43
CA GLY A 47 1.72 -2.53 11.56
C GLY A 47 2.01 -4.02 11.38
N ASN A 48 2.18 -4.51 10.15
CA ASN A 48 2.52 -5.92 9.87
C ASN A 48 3.81 -6.05 9.05
N GLU A 49 4.87 -5.33 9.46
CA GLU A 49 6.22 -5.50 8.90
C GLU A 49 6.67 -6.98 8.88
N ALA A 50 6.29 -7.77 9.89
CA ALA A 50 6.57 -9.21 9.94
C ALA A 50 5.89 -10.00 8.82
N ASP A 51 4.65 -9.67 8.46
CA ASP A 51 3.92 -10.34 7.37
C ASP A 51 4.51 -9.96 6.01
N CYS A 52 4.94 -8.71 5.84
CA CYS A 52 5.72 -8.29 4.68
C CYS A 52 7.01 -9.12 4.56
N ILE A 53 7.79 -9.22 5.64
CA ILE A 53 9.04 -9.98 5.64
C ILE A 53 8.77 -11.45 5.31
N SER A 54 7.81 -12.07 5.98
CA SER A 54 7.42 -13.47 5.74
C SER A 54 7.03 -13.71 4.28
N THR A 55 6.30 -12.75 3.68
CA THR A 55 5.87 -12.83 2.28
C THR A 55 7.07 -12.73 1.33
N LEU A 56 7.92 -11.72 1.51
CA LEU A 56 9.08 -11.50 0.65
C LEU A 56 10.19 -12.54 0.85
N GLN A 57 10.22 -13.21 2.00
CA GLN A 57 11.11 -14.35 2.23
C GLN A 57 10.79 -15.55 1.34
N ALA A 58 9.53 -15.70 0.90
CA ALA A 58 9.11 -16.75 -0.02
C ALA A 58 9.67 -16.58 -1.45
N ALA A 59 10.20 -15.40 -1.77
CA ALA A 59 10.93 -15.18 -3.02
C ALA A 59 12.11 -16.15 -3.15
N THR A 60 12.37 -16.61 -4.37
CA THR A 60 13.53 -17.46 -4.67
C THR A 60 14.85 -16.70 -4.43
N PRO A 61 15.98 -17.40 -4.24
CA PRO A 61 17.29 -16.75 -4.13
C PRO A 61 17.60 -15.79 -5.28
N ASN A 62 17.19 -16.13 -6.51
CA ASN A 62 17.39 -15.27 -7.69
C ASN A 62 16.53 -14.01 -7.62
N GLN A 63 15.29 -14.10 -7.14
CA GLN A 63 14.43 -12.93 -6.94
C GLN A 63 14.94 -12.01 -5.83
N LYS A 64 15.61 -12.57 -4.80
CA LYS A 64 16.25 -11.77 -3.73
C LYS A 64 17.65 -11.28 -4.10
N ALA A 65 18.21 -11.68 -5.24
CA ALA A 65 19.58 -11.34 -5.62
C ALA A 65 19.71 -9.89 -6.12
N GLU A 66 18.63 -9.28 -6.58
CA GLU A 66 18.63 -7.90 -7.09
C GLU A 66 17.31 -7.18 -6.76
N ALA A 67 17.39 -5.86 -6.61
CA ALA A 67 16.25 -5.02 -6.27
C ALA A 67 15.10 -5.15 -7.29
N ASN A 68 15.39 -5.11 -8.59
CA ASN A 68 14.34 -5.18 -9.61
C ASN A 68 13.61 -6.53 -9.58
N ALA A 69 14.31 -7.64 -9.43
CA ALA A 69 13.69 -8.95 -9.35
C ALA A 69 12.82 -9.10 -8.09
N LEU A 70 13.24 -8.49 -6.97
CA LEU A 70 12.41 -8.47 -5.76
C LEU A 70 11.19 -7.56 -5.93
N ALA A 71 11.34 -6.39 -6.56
CA ALA A 71 10.21 -5.50 -6.85
C ALA A 71 9.18 -6.20 -7.76
N PHE A 72 9.63 -6.87 -8.82
CA PHE A 72 8.77 -7.67 -9.69
C PHE A 72 8.05 -8.78 -8.93
N PHE A 73 8.76 -9.52 -8.10
CA PHE A 73 8.14 -10.55 -7.26
C PHE A 73 7.06 -9.95 -6.36
N THR A 74 7.34 -8.83 -5.70
CA THR A 74 6.40 -8.15 -4.81
C THR A 74 5.15 -7.69 -5.55
N LEU A 75 5.30 -7.04 -6.70
CA LEU A 75 4.18 -6.57 -7.51
C LEU A 75 3.32 -7.74 -8.03
N LYS A 76 3.96 -8.80 -8.57
CA LYS A 76 3.24 -10.01 -8.99
C LYS A 76 2.56 -10.76 -7.84
N PHE A 77 3.10 -10.69 -6.62
CA PHE A 77 2.41 -11.24 -5.46
C PHE A 77 1.11 -10.49 -5.19
N VAL A 78 1.14 -9.15 -5.22
CA VAL A 78 -0.05 -8.32 -5.02
C VAL A 78 -1.09 -8.56 -6.12
N GLU A 79 -0.66 -8.64 -7.38
CA GLU A 79 -1.53 -8.95 -8.54
C GLU A 79 -2.28 -10.29 -8.36
N ASN A 80 -1.55 -11.39 -8.17
CA ASN A 80 -2.16 -12.72 -7.99
C ASN A 80 -3.07 -12.79 -6.76
N HIS A 81 -2.79 -11.98 -5.73
CA HIS A 81 -3.59 -11.98 -4.52
C HIS A 81 -4.80 -11.02 -4.62
N ALA A 82 -4.76 -10.04 -5.52
CA ALA A 82 -5.89 -9.17 -5.83
C ALA A 82 -7.04 -9.96 -6.42
N GLU A 83 -6.77 -10.93 -7.29
CA GLU A 83 -7.76 -11.87 -7.83
C GLU A 83 -8.48 -12.65 -6.71
N ASN A 84 -7.73 -13.20 -5.74
CA ASN A 84 -8.35 -13.91 -4.62
C ASN A 84 -9.23 -13.00 -3.74
N ILE A 85 -8.82 -11.73 -3.59
CA ILE A 85 -9.59 -10.72 -2.86
C ILE A 85 -10.89 -10.41 -3.61
N THR A 86 -10.84 -10.17 -4.93
CA THR A 86 -12.04 -9.86 -5.71
C THR A 86 -13.02 -11.04 -5.72
N GLU A 87 -12.52 -12.28 -5.86
CA GLU A 87 -13.34 -13.49 -5.72
C GLU A 87 -14.00 -13.60 -4.33
N SER A 88 -13.23 -13.34 -3.27
CA SER A 88 -13.75 -13.36 -1.90
C SER A 88 -14.84 -12.31 -1.69
N ILE A 89 -14.62 -11.08 -2.18
CA ILE A 89 -15.62 -10.01 -2.10
C ILE A 89 -16.89 -10.39 -2.88
N GLN A 90 -16.76 -10.93 -4.09
CA GLN A 90 -17.90 -11.37 -4.89
C GLN A 90 -18.70 -12.46 -4.18
N LYS A 91 -18.01 -13.40 -3.53
CA LYS A 91 -18.66 -14.45 -2.73
C LYS A 91 -19.46 -13.86 -1.56
N VAL A 92 -18.90 -12.90 -0.83
CA VAL A 92 -19.63 -12.20 0.25
C VAL A 92 -20.83 -11.47 -0.32
N ASN A 93 -20.66 -10.70 -1.40
CA ASN A 93 -21.75 -9.92 -1.99
C ASN A 93 -22.90 -10.75 -2.57
N ALA A 94 -22.67 -12.04 -2.86
CA ALA A 94 -23.70 -12.96 -3.34
C ALA A 94 -24.60 -13.49 -2.21
N ASP A 95 -24.20 -13.33 -0.95
CA ASP A 95 -25.00 -13.68 0.22
C ASP A 95 -26.09 -12.62 0.46
N SER A 96 -27.34 -13.07 0.63
CA SER A 96 -28.49 -12.19 0.83
C SER A 96 -28.52 -11.52 2.20
N ASP A 97 -27.75 -12.05 3.15
CA ASP A 97 -27.82 -11.66 4.56
C ASP A 97 -26.72 -10.65 4.93
N VAL A 98 -25.94 -10.19 3.95
CA VAL A 98 -24.93 -9.15 4.13
C VAL A 98 -25.58 -7.80 4.39
N ASP A 99 -25.09 -7.11 5.42
CA ASP A 99 -25.51 -5.75 5.75
C ASP A 99 -25.37 -4.83 4.51
N PRO A 100 -26.40 -4.04 4.15
CA PRO A 100 -26.35 -3.19 2.95
C PRO A 100 -25.19 -2.18 2.92
N GLN A 101 -24.75 -1.70 4.09
CA GLN A 101 -23.61 -0.79 4.19
C GLN A 101 -22.30 -1.53 3.93
N LEU A 102 -22.17 -2.77 4.44
CA LEU A 102 -21.04 -3.63 4.11
C LEU A 102 -21.04 -4.00 2.62
N GLN A 103 -22.18 -4.39 2.04
CA GLN A 103 -22.31 -4.73 0.62
C GLN A 103 -21.91 -3.55 -0.29
N SER A 104 -22.31 -2.32 0.06
CA SER A 104 -21.88 -1.12 -0.65
C SER A 104 -20.37 -0.91 -0.55
N ALA A 105 -19.80 -1.03 0.66
CA ALA A 105 -18.36 -0.86 0.85
C ALA A 105 -17.53 -1.92 0.10
N LEU A 106 -18.02 -3.16 0.04
CA LEU A 106 -17.42 -4.26 -0.71
C LEU A 106 -17.49 -4.01 -2.21
N THR A 107 -18.62 -3.53 -2.72
CA THR A 107 -18.78 -3.14 -4.13
C THR A 107 -17.83 -2.00 -4.49
N ASP A 108 -17.75 -0.96 -3.66
CA ASP A 108 -16.83 0.14 -3.91
C ASP A 108 -15.36 -0.32 -3.87
N CYS A 109 -15.03 -1.29 -3.01
CA CYS A 109 -13.71 -1.90 -2.95
C CYS A 109 -13.39 -2.71 -4.22
N LEU A 110 -14.36 -3.43 -4.81
CA LEU A 110 -14.17 -4.11 -6.10
C LEU A 110 -13.75 -3.13 -7.20
N ASP A 111 -14.40 -1.96 -7.28
CA ASP A 111 -14.04 -0.94 -8.27
C ASP A 111 -12.60 -0.44 -8.08
N GLN A 112 -12.13 -0.36 -6.82
CA GLN A 112 -10.73 0.00 -6.53
C GLN A 112 -9.76 -1.11 -6.95
N TYR A 113 -10.15 -2.37 -6.80
CA TYR A 113 -9.32 -3.53 -7.15
C TYR A 113 -9.28 -3.81 -8.65
N GLU A 114 -10.32 -3.48 -9.41
CA GLU A 114 -10.27 -3.49 -10.88
C GLU A 114 -9.21 -2.51 -11.38
N SER A 115 -9.18 -1.30 -10.81
CA SER A 115 -8.13 -0.31 -11.14
C SER A 115 -6.74 -0.73 -10.64
N LEU A 116 -6.66 -1.56 -9.60
CA LEU A 116 -5.39 -1.99 -9.01
C LEU A 116 -4.60 -2.88 -9.97
N ASP A 117 -5.26 -3.74 -10.73
CA ASP A 117 -4.63 -4.67 -11.67
C ASP A 117 -3.87 -3.92 -12.77
N ASP A 118 -4.54 -3.02 -13.48
CA ASP A 118 -3.95 -2.15 -14.51
C ASP A 118 -2.75 -1.35 -13.96
N LEU A 119 -2.87 -0.81 -12.74
CA LEU A 119 -1.81 -0.03 -12.10
C LEU A 119 -0.60 -0.91 -11.73
N ILE A 120 -0.81 -2.16 -11.35
CA ILE A 120 0.29 -3.09 -11.05
C ILE A 120 0.97 -3.56 -12.34
N GLU A 121 0.21 -3.80 -13.41
CA GLU A 121 0.78 -4.10 -14.73
C GLU A 121 1.66 -2.95 -15.24
N ASP A 122 1.14 -1.72 -15.22
CA ASP A 122 1.89 -0.52 -15.59
C ASP A 122 3.15 -0.32 -14.72
N ALA A 123 3.06 -0.63 -13.42
CA ALA A 123 4.21 -0.59 -12.52
C ALA A 123 5.27 -1.64 -12.90
N ASN A 124 4.85 -2.87 -13.18
CA ASN A 124 5.73 -3.96 -13.63
C ASN A 124 6.46 -3.59 -14.92
N ASP A 125 5.75 -3.03 -15.90
CA ASP A 125 6.33 -2.54 -17.15
C ASP A 125 7.36 -1.44 -16.90
N GLY A 126 7.07 -0.51 -15.97
CA GLY A 126 8.01 0.50 -15.51
C GLY A 126 9.28 -0.11 -14.90
N VAL A 127 9.16 -1.12 -14.04
CA VAL A 127 10.33 -1.83 -13.45
C VAL A 127 11.13 -2.55 -14.54
N GLY A 128 10.47 -3.21 -15.49
CA GLY A 128 11.09 -3.93 -16.60
C GLY A 128 11.86 -3.03 -17.55
N ALA A 129 11.29 -1.87 -17.86
CA ALA A 129 11.92 -0.83 -18.65
C ALA A 129 12.97 -0.01 -17.88
N ARG A 130 13.15 -0.26 -16.57
CA ARG A 130 13.97 0.54 -15.66
C ARG A 130 13.56 2.02 -15.60
N ASN A 131 12.28 2.29 -15.88
CA ASN A 131 11.67 3.59 -15.74
C ASN A 131 11.03 3.70 -14.35
N TYR A 132 11.89 3.80 -13.33
CA TYR A 132 11.45 3.83 -11.93
C TYR A 132 10.53 5.00 -11.58
N PRO A 133 10.69 6.22 -12.14
CA PRO A 133 9.72 7.29 -11.90
C PRO A 133 8.28 6.91 -12.28
N ASP A 134 8.10 6.26 -13.44
CA ASP A 134 6.77 5.79 -13.85
C ASP A 134 6.30 4.62 -12.98
N ALA A 135 7.16 3.64 -12.70
CA ALA A 135 6.82 2.54 -11.81
C ALA A 135 6.36 3.03 -10.42
N GLN A 136 7.10 3.98 -9.83
CA GLN A 136 6.75 4.60 -8.55
C GLN A 136 5.41 5.33 -8.61
N LYS A 137 5.15 6.08 -9.69
CA LYS A 137 3.86 6.76 -9.90
C LYS A 137 2.70 5.78 -9.88
N PHE A 138 2.82 4.66 -10.60
CA PHE A 138 1.77 3.63 -10.65
C PHE A 138 1.61 2.91 -9.31
N ILE A 139 2.70 2.60 -8.60
CA ILE A 139 2.64 2.05 -7.23
C ILE A 139 1.94 3.01 -6.26
N MET A 140 2.20 4.31 -6.35
CA MET A 140 1.52 5.31 -5.51
C MET A 140 0.02 5.43 -5.82
N ALA A 141 -0.36 5.29 -7.08
CA ALA A 141 -1.76 5.21 -7.47
C ALA A 141 -2.41 3.92 -6.92
N ALA A 142 -1.75 2.77 -7.06
CA ALA A 142 -2.19 1.49 -6.50
C ALA A 142 -2.38 1.55 -4.98
N LEU A 143 -1.44 2.16 -4.25
CA LEU A 143 -1.57 2.43 -2.81
C LEU A 143 -2.81 3.26 -2.49
N SER A 144 -3.14 4.23 -3.34
CA SER A 144 -4.33 5.08 -3.15
C SER A 144 -5.62 4.28 -3.33
N SER A 145 -5.71 3.38 -4.31
CA SER A 145 -6.84 2.47 -4.50
C SER A 145 -7.03 1.54 -3.28
N VAL A 146 -5.94 0.94 -2.79
CA VAL A 146 -5.96 0.09 -1.58
C VAL A 146 -6.39 0.87 -0.33
N ASP A 147 -5.94 2.13 -0.19
CA ASP A 147 -6.33 3.00 0.92
C ASP A 147 -7.80 3.41 0.87
N LEU A 148 -8.36 3.64 -0.31
CA LEU A 148 -9.78 3.91 -0.51
C LEU A 148 -10.63 2.70 -0.12
N CYS A 149 -10.29 1.50 -0.60
CA CYS A 149 -10.96 0.27 -0.16
C CYS A 149 -10.87 0.07 1.36
N THR A 150 -9.68 0.21 1.94
CA THR A 150 -9.49 0.10 3.41
C THR A 150 -10.39 1.07 4.17
N SER A 151 -10.53 2.29 3.67
CA SER A 151 -11.35 3.33 4.30
C SER A 151 -12.85 3.02 4.20
N GLN A 152 -13.30 2.50 3.05
CA GLN A 152 -14.68 2.06 2.84
C GLN A 152 -15.05 0.91 3.78
N LEU A 153 -14.19 -0.11 3.87
CA LEU A 153 -14.38 -1.26 4.77
C LEU A 153 -14.41 -0.85 6.25
N LYS A 154 -13.58 0.11 6.67
CA LYS A 154 -13.63 0.63 8.06
C LYS A 154 -14.92 1.41 8.33
N ASN A 155 -15.38 2.18 7.36
CA ASN A 155 -16.56 3.02 7.50
C ASN A 155 -17.88 2.23 7.43
N SER A 156 -17.85 0.94 7.07
CA SER A 156 -19.04 0.09 7.09
C SER A 156 -19.45 -0.36 8.50
N ASN A 157 -18.67 -0.02 9.54
CA ASN A 157 -18.94 -0.30 10.97
C ASN A 157 -19.22 -1.78 11.28
N PHE A 158 -18.73 -2.70 10.46
CA PHE A 158 -19.02 -4.11 10.61
C PHE A 158 -18.35 -4.75 11.86
N GLU A 159 -17.28 -4.14 12.39
CA GLU A 159 -16.65 -4.56 13.66
C GLU A 159 -17.54 -4.29 14.90
N GLU A 160 -18.48 -3.35 14.84
CA GLU A 160 -19.29 -2.91 16.00
C GLU A 160 -20.55 -3.75 16.24
N LYS A 161 -20.97 -4.58 15.27
CA LYS A 161 -22.21 -5.39 15.35
C LYS A 161 -22.01 -6.83 15.86
N THR A 162 -20.98 -7.10 16.66
CA THR A 162 -20.64 -8.48 17.10
C THR A 162 -21.54 -9.08 18.19
N ASP A 163 -22.71 -8.49 18.46
CA ASP A 163 -23.55 -8.93 19.57
C ASP A 163 -24.62 -9.98 19.22
N CYS A 164 -24.85 -10.42 17.97
CA CYS A 164 -25.85 -11.49 17.71
C CYS A 164 -25.85 -12.26 16.35
N GLU A 165 -25.05 -11.99 15.32
CA GLU A 165 -25.28 -12.61 13.98
C GLU A 165 -24.03 -13.25 13.33
N ASP A 166 -24.30 -14.31 12.54
CA ASP A 166 -23.44 -15.34 11.91
C ASP A 166 -21.91 -15.10 11.82
N GLU A 167 -21.15 -15.98 12.49
CA GLU A 167 -19.69 -15.94 12.59
C GLU A 167 -18.96 -16.01 11.23
N GLU A 168 -19.55 -16.62 10.19
CA GLU A 168 -18.86 -16.93 8.93
C GLU A 168 -18.68 -15.69 8.02
N SER A 169 -19.72 -14.87 7.86
CA SER A 169 -19.61 -13.62 7.08
C SER A 169 -18.69 -12.61 7.79
N VAL A 170 -18.67 -12.68 9.14
CA VAL A 170 -17.82 -11.80 9.96
C VAL A 170 -16.35 -12.14 9.87
N GLU A 171 -16.04 -13.43 9.90
CA GLU A 171 -14.68 -13.93 9.73
C GLU A 171 -14.13 -13.59 8.34
N MET A 172 -14.94 -13.76 7.29
CA MET A 172 -14.51 -13.45 5.92
C MET A 172 -14.19 -11.96 5.69
N ALA A 173 -14.99 -11.04 6.25
CA ALA A 173 -14.72 -9.60 6.17
C ALA A 173 -13.45 -9.18 6.94
N ARG A 174 -13.17 -9.86 8.07
CA ARG A 174 -11.94 -9.64 8.84
C ARG A 174 -10.71 -10.11 8.06
N ASP A 175 -10.80 -11.27 7.44
CA ASP A 175 -9.73 -11.82 6.58
C ASP A 175 -9.47 -10.92 5.38
N LEU A 176 -10.53 -10.43 4.72
CA LEU A 176 -10.43 -9.45 3.65
C LEU A 176 -9.64 -8.21 4.08
N THR A 177 -9.98 -7.63 5.24
CA THR A 177 -9.30 -6.45 5.77
C THR A 177 -7.81 -6.72 5.99
N LYS A 178 -7.46 -7.90 6.50
CA LYS A 178 -6.06 -8.32 6.68
C LYS A 178 -5.31 -8.37 5.34
N TYR A 179 -5.92 -8.92 4.30
CA TYR A 179 -5.30 -9.01 2.97
C TYR A 179 -5.13 -7.65 2.31
N VAL A 180 -6.12 -6.76 2.40
CA VAL A 180 -6.02 -5.38 1.90
C VAL A 180 -4.88 -4.63 2.59
N VAL A 181 -4.73 -4.81 3.91
CA VAL A 181 -3.60 -4.21 4.67
C VAL A 181 -2.25 -4.79 4.23
N LEU A 182 -2.17 -6.09 3.95
CA LEU A 182 -0.95 -6.72 3.43
C LEU A 182 -0.58 -6.16 2.06
N HIS A 183 -1.56 -5.95 1.16
CA HIS A 183 -1.33 -5.33 -0.15
C HIS A 183 -0.69 -3.95 -0.02
N LYS A 184 -1.21 -3.12 0.88
CA LYS A 184 -0.64 -1.81 1.16
C LYS A 184 0.83 -1.91 1.57
N GLN A 185 1.17 -2.87 2.43
CA GLN A 185 2.54 -3.05 2.93
C GLN A 185 3.48 -3.54 1.83
N LEU A 186 3.03 -4.46 0.99
CA LEU A 186 3.80 -4.97 -0.14
C LEU A 186 4.01 -3.89 -1.21
N LEU A 187 3.00 -3.10 -1.54
CA LEU A 187 3.16 -1.94 -2.43
C LEU A 187 4.11 -0.89 -1.84
N SER A 188 4.04 -0.65 -0.53
CA SER A 188 5.01 0.23 0.16
C SER A 188 6.42 -0.34 0.12
N ALA A 189 6.58 -1.67 0.27
CA ALA A 189 7.86 -2.35 0.14
C ALA A 189 8.43 -2.25 -1.29
N ALA A 190 7.58 -2.42 -2.31
CA ALA A 190 7.97 -2.19 -3.70
C ALA A 190 8.47 -0.75 -3.91
N LEU A 191 7.79 0.24 -3.31
CA LEU A 191 8.23 1.64 -3.35
C LEU A 191 9.60 1.85 -2.67
N ASN A 192 9.82 1.22 -1.51
CA ASN A 192 11.10 1.24 -0.80
C ASN A 192 12.23 0.59 -1.63
N ILE A 193 11.92 -0.50 -2.34
CA ILE A 193 12.87 -1.17 -3.22
C ILE A 193 13.26 -0.26 -4.40
N LEU A 194 12.29 0.44 -4.99
CA LEU A 194 12.47 1.26 -6.19
C LEU A 194 12.93 2.69 -5.93
N THR A 195 13.01 3.14 -4.67
CA THR A 195 13.63 4.42 -4.30
C THR A 195 15.15 4.27 -4.31
N ILE A 196 15.67 4.00 -5.51
CA ILE A 196 17.09 3.88 -5.82
C ILE A 196 17.51 5.20 -6.48
N ASP A 197 18.42 5.94 -5.83
CA ASP A 197 19.05 7.17 -6.38
C ASP A 197 19.77 6.95 -7.72
#